data_AF-A0A848WZN4-F1
#
_entry.id   AF-A0A848WZN4-F1
#
_cell.length_a   1.000
_cell.length_b   1.000
_cell.length_c   1.000
_cell.angle_alpha   90.00
_cell.angle_beta   90.00
_cell.angle_gamma   90.00
#
_symmetry.space_group_name_H-M   'P 1'
#
loop_
_entity.id
_entity.type
_entity.pdbx_description
1 polymer ?
#
loop_
_entity_poly.entity_id
_entity_poly.type
_entity_poly.pdbx_seq_one_letter_code
_entity_poly.pdbx_strand_id
1 'polypeptide(L)'
;MGAEKRFEWWRGIPVGLLVCSAVLPWHAAYSQEQPTLKELRAEYAAKYESAILPLQASYIKRLETLRDSLEKAEKAEEAARVDLEIRRIKRDVKIEQTRLYSEGKLVIIEATYGAKDRIIDVTEEIKALQNGNSLEVEARPSELKVRDPIFGVRKVLTVLYCYDSGVFTASASDGETIVIPKKNE
;
A
#
# COMPACT_ATOMS: atom_id res chain seq x y z
N MET A 1 0.00 61.47 -54.94
CA MET A 1 0.59 60.24 -54.35
C MET A 1 -0.13 59.07 -55.01
N GLY A 2 0.33 58.54 -56.14
CA GLY A 2 1.54 57.70 -56.24
C GLY A 2 1.17 56.31 -55.72
N ALA A 3 0.57 55.46 -56.57
CA ALA A 3 1.18 54.27 -57.21
C ALA A 3 1.50 53.16 -56.17
N GLU A 4 1.15 51.88 -56.33
CA GLU A 4 1.52 50.93 -57.40
C GLU A 4 0.58 49.70 -57.39
N LYS A 5 -0.05 49.33 -58.52
CA LYS A 5 0.25 48.19 -59.43
C LYS A 5 0.15 46.78 -58.78
N ARG A 6 -0.95 46.05 -59.01
CA ARG A 6 -1.17 45.00 -60.05
C ARG A 6 -0.14 43.88 -60.05
N PHE A 7 -0.59 42.62 -59.91
CA PHE A 7 -0.27 41.56 -60.87
C PHE A 7 -1.38 40.50 -60.93
N GLU A 8 -1.84 40.25 -62.15
CA GLU A 8 -2.83 39.26 -62.58
C GLU A 8 -2.17 37.93 -62.98
N TRP A 9 -3.05 36.96 -63.32
CA TRP A 9 -2.88 35.76 -64.16
C TRP A 9 -2.53 34.47 -63.38
N TRP A 10 -3.16 33.30 -63.58
CA TRP A 10 -3.77 32.70 -64.79
C TRP A 10 -5.05 31.88 -64.48
N ARG A 11 -5.91 31.76 -65.51
CA ARG A 11 -7.00 30.78 -65.63
C ARG A 11 -6.43 29.40 -66.02
N GLY A 12 -7.01 28.30 -65.52
CA GLY A 12 -7.27 27.12 -66.37
C GLY A 12 -6.97 25.71 -65.83
N ILE A 13 -8.06 24.96 -65.53
CA ILE A 13 -8.33 23.53 -65.88
C ILE A 13 -7.51 22.42 -65.13
N PRO A 14 -8.03 21.18 -64.86
CA PRO A 14 -9.41 20.64 -64.73
C PRO A 14 -9.69 19.85 -63.42
N VAL A 15 -10.98 19.69 -63.15
CA VAL A 15 -11.69 18.48 -62.67
C VAL A 15 -10.85 17.24 -62.32
N GLY A 16 -10.95 16.78 -61.08
CA GLY A 16 -10.62 15.40 -60.70
C GLY A 16 -10.45 15.22 -59.19
N LEU A 17 -11.21 14.30 -58.61
CA LEU A 17 -11.19 13.88 -57.20
C LEU A 17 -11.90 14.80 -56.19
N LEU A 18 -13.24 14.78 -56.23
CA LEU A 18 -14.00 14.88 -54.99
C LEU A 18 -13.96 13.52 -54.30
N VAL A 19 -13.10 13.48 -53.29
CA VAL A 19 -13.00 12.54 -52.18
C VAL A 19 -14.32 11.79 -51.93
N CYS A 20 -14.37 10.49 -52.29
CA CYS A 20 -15.31 9.58 -51.65
C CYS A 20 -14.98 9.59 -50.17
N SER A 21 -15.83 10.26 -49.38
CA SER A 21 -15.85 10.13 -47.93
C SER A 21 -16.21 8.69 -47.59
N ALA A 22 -15.20 7.83 -47.49
CA ALA A 22 -15.31 6.60 -46.74
C ALA A 22 -15.43 7.01 -45.27
N VAL A 23 -16.66 7.18 -44.80
CA VAL A 23 -16.97 7.16 -43.37
C VAL A 23 -16.62 5.76 -42.91
N LEU A 24 -15.36 5.58 -42.49
CA LEU A 24 -14.92 4.38 -41.80
C LEU A 24 -15.83 4.23 -40.57
N PRO A 25 -16.50 3.09 -40.36
CA PRO A 25 -17.27 2.87 -39.16
C PRO A 25 -16.30 2.80 -37.98
N TRP A 26 -16.12 3.93 -37.30
CA TRP A 26 -15.28 4.11 -36.12
C TRP A 26 -15.90 3.51 -34.85
N HIS A 27 -16.60 2.38 -34.96
CA HIS A 27 -17.34 1.76 -33.85
C HIS A 27 -17.17 0.24 -33.78
N ALA A 28 -16.01 -0.29 -34.20
CA ALA A 28 -15.72 -1.71 -34.10
C ALA A 28 -14.40 -1.98 -33.36
N ALA A 29 -14.24 -1.43 -32.16
CA ALA A 29 -13.27 -1.93 -31.17
C ALA A 29 -13.44 -1.15 -29.87
N TYR A 30 -14.10 -1.75 -28.87
CA TYR A 30 -13.80 -1.68 -27.44
C TYR A 30 -15.02 -2.21 -26.66
N SER A 31 -15.37 -3.47 -26.90
CA SER A 31 -16.24 -4.23 -26.01
C SER A 31 -15.40 -5.27 -25.26
N GLN A 32 -14.27 -4.82 -24.70
CA GLN A 32 -13.60 -5.59 -23.64
C GLN A 32 -14.40 -5.28 -22.38
N GLU A 33 -15.14 -6.27 -21.85
CA GLU A 33 -15.75 -6.16 -20.52
C GLU A 33 -14.65 -5.75 -19.54
N GLN A 34 -14.86 -4.66 -18.79
CA GLN A 34 -13.83 -4.19 -17.86
C GLN A 34 -13.64 -5.22 -16.74
N PRO A 35 -12.39 -5.56 -16.39
CA PRO A 35 -12.13 -6.55 -15.35
C PRO A 35 -12.66 -6.04 -14.02
N THR A 36 -13.16 -6.97 -13.21
CA THR A 36 -13.56 -6.68 -11.84
C THR A 36 -12.33 -6.37 -10.97
N LEU A 37 -12.55 -5.63 -9.87
CA LEU A 37 -11.49 -5.37 -8.88
C LEU A 37 -10.86 -6.67 -8.34
N LYS A 38 -11.67 -7.73 -8.22
CA LYS A 38 -11.21 -9.05 -7.76
C LYS A 38 -10.21 -9.66 -8.75
N GLU A 39 -10.52 -9.61 -10.04
CA GLU A 39 -9.64 -10.14 -11.10
C GLU A 39 -8.34 -9.34 -11.18
N LEU A 40 -8.41 -8.00 -11.11
CA LEU A 40 -7.22 -7.15 -11.11
C LEU A 40 -6.31 -7.44 -9.91
N ARG A 41 -6.89 -7.69 -8.72
CA ARG A 41 -6.10 -8.09 -7.54
C ARG A 41 -5.48 -9.47 -7.69
N ALA A 42 -6.18 -10.43 -8.28
CA ALA A 42 -5.63 -11.76 -8.53
C ALA A 42 -4.47 -11.71 -9.53
N GLU A 43 -4.60 -10.92 -10.61
CA GLU A 43 -3.53 -10.70 -11.58
C GLU A 43 -2.33 -10.01 -10.92
N TYR A 44 -2.57 -8.96 -10.13
CA TYR A 44 -1.51 -8.27 -9.40
C TYR A 44 -0.83 -9.19 -8.38
N ALA A 45 -1.59 -10.01 -7.65
CA ALA A 45 -1.04 -10.97 -6.69
C ALA A 45 -0.11 -11.98 -7.37
N ALA A 46 -0.51 -12.53 -8.53
CA ALA A 46 0.35 -13.44 -9.29
C ALA A 46 1.67 -12.77 -9.74
N LYS A 47 1.62 -11.50 -10.19
CA LYS A 47 2.82 -10.73 -10.54
C LYS A 47 3.68 -10.41 -9.31
N TYR A 48 3.05 -10.04 -8.21
CA TYR A 48 3.71 -9.73 -6.95
C TYR A 48 4.46 -10.96 -6.42
N GLU A 49 3.83 -12.13 -6.42
CA GLU A 49 4.42 -13.39 -6.00
C GLU A 49 5.57 -13.85 -6.89
N SER A 50 5.41 -13.74 -8.21
CA SER A 50 6.40 -14.27 -9.16
C SER A 50 7.61 -13.35 -9.36
N ALA A 51 7.45 -12.03 -9.26
CA ALA A 51 8.51 -11.07 -9.56
C ALA A 51 9.01 -10.30 -8.32
N ILE A 52 8.09 -9.79 -7.49
CA ILE A 52 8.44 -8.83 -6.44
C ILE A 52 8.94 -9.54 -5.18
N LEU A 53 8.25 -10.59 -4.72
CA LEU A 53 8.65 -11.33 -3.52
C LEU A 53 10.07 -11.92 -3.63
N PRO A 54 10.48 -12.59 -4.71
CA PRO A 54 11.84 -13.11 -4.82
C PRO A 54 12.90 -12.01 -4.83
N LEU A 55 12.59 -10.88 -5.49
CA LEU A 55 13.49 -9.73 -5.53
C LEU A 55 13.68 -9.13 -4.13
N GLN A 56 12.60 -8.87 -3.40
CA GLN A 56 12.65 -8.39 -2.01
C GLN A 56 13.36 -9.37 -1.08
N ALA A 57 13.09 -10.67 -1.21
CA ALA A 57 13.78 -11.71 -0.43
C ALA A 57 15.30 -11.73 -0.70
N SER A 58 15.69 -11.62 -1.97
CA SER A 58 17.11 -11.53 -2.34
C SER A 58 17.78 -10.28 -1.78
N TYR A 59 17.06 -9.15 -1.76
CA TYR A 59 17.56 -7.89 -1.22
C TYR A 59 17.69 -7.94 0.30
N ILE A 60 16.69 -8.45 1.02
CA ILE A 60 16.74 -8.68 2.47
C ILE A 60 17.95 -9.55 2.83
N LYS A 61 18.19 -10.64 2.09
CA LYS A 61 19.35 -11.51 2.34
C LYS A 61 20.69 -10.77 2.19
N ARG A 62 20.80 -9.87 1.21
CA ARG A 62 21.99 -9.02 1.04
C ARG A 62 22.14 -8.04 2.19
N LEU A 63 21.05 -7.44 2.66
CA LEU A 63 21.05 -6.55 3.82
C LEU A 63 21.46 -7.29 5.10
N GLU A 64 20.96 -8.51 5.32
CA GLU A 64 21.35 -9.36 6.46
C GLU A 64 22.86 -9.66 6.43
N THR A 65 23.39 -10.02 5.26
CA THR A 65 24.84 -10.23 5.08
C THR A 65 25.65 -8.95 5.35
N LEU A 66 25.16 -7.80 4.88
CA LEU A 66 25.79 -6.50 5.10
C LEU A 66 25.79 -6.15 6.60
N ARG A 67 24.66 -6.30 7.29
CA ARG A 67 24.56 -6.09 8.74
C ARG A 67 25.59 -6.94 9.49
N ASP A 68 25.65 -8.25 9.22
CA ASP A 68 26.57 -9.16 9.90
C ASP A 68 28.05 -8.76 9.65
N SER A 69 28.35 -8.21 8.47
CA SER A 69 29.70 -7.69 8.16
C SER A 69 30.01 -6.38 8.91
N LEU A 70 29.02 -5.51 9.08
CA LEU A 70 29.14 -4.25 9.81
C LEU A 70 29.28 -4.48 11.31
N GLU A 71 28.55 -5.45 11.87
CA GLU A 71 28.68 -5.86 13.27
C GLU A 71 30.09 -6.40 13.56
N LYS A 72 30.64 -7.25 12.68
CA LYS A 72 32.02 -7.74 12.78
C LYS A 72 33.07 -6.64 12.67
N ALA A 73 32.74 -5.56 11.98
CA ALA A 73 33.59 -4.37 11.85
C ALA A 73 33.34 -3.33 12.94
N GLU A 74 32.55 -3.65 13.98
CA GLU A 74 32.20 -2.76 15.09
C GLU A 74 31.47 -1.46 14.66
N LYS A 75 30.82 -1.47 13.49
CA LYS A 75 30.07 -0.34 12.92
C LYS A 75 28.59 -0.38 13.34
N ALA A 76 28.34 -0.25 14.65
CA ALA A 76 27.01 -0.43 15.24
C ALA A 76 25.93 0.50 14.67
N GLU A 77 26.24 1.78 14.42
CA GLU A 77 25.26 2.73 13.87
C GLU A 77 24.84 2.39 12.44
N GLU A 78 25.79 1.94 11.60
CA GLU A 78 25.50 1.53 10.23
C GLU A 78 24.66 0.24 10.22
N ALA A 79 25.01 -0.75 11.07
CA ALA A 79 24.23 -1.98 11.23
C ALA A 79 22.79 -1.68 11.67
N ALA A 80 22.59 -0.76 12.62
CA ALA A 80 21.27 -0.36 13.09
C ALA A 80 20.40 0.26 11.97
N ARG A 81 21.00 1.04 11.05
CA ARG A 81 20.29 1.57 9.88
C ARG A 81 19.86 0.46 8.92
N VAL A 82 20.71 -0.53 8.71
CA VAL A 82 20.38 -1.72 7.90
C VAL A 82 19.24 -2.51 8.52
N ASP A 83 19.22 -2.69 9.83
CA ASP A 83 18.11 -3.34 10.54
C ASP A 83 16.78 -2.57 10.41
N LEU A 84 16.82 -1.24 10.43
CA LEU A 84 15.63 -0.43 10.18
C LEU A 84 15.09 -0.65 8.76
N GLU A 85 15.98 -0.73 7.76
CA GLU A 85 15.62 -0.99 6.37
C GLU A 85 15.01 -2.39 6.20
N ILE A 86 15.63 -3.42 6.78
CA ILE A 86 15.09 -4.79 6.77
C ILE A 86 13.69 -4.82 7.38
N ARG A 87 13.51 -4.18 8.54
CA ARG A 87 12.21 -4.09 9.21
C ARG A 87 11.16 -3.38 8.37
N ARG A 88 11.52 -2.27 7.71
CA ARG A 88 10.63 -1.55 6.80
C ARG A 88 10.16 -2.46 5.67
N ILE A 89 11.08 -3.10 4.96
CA ILE A 89 10.74 -3.96 3.81
C ILE A 89 9.87 -5.13 4.28
N LYS A 90 10.23 -5.81 5.38
CA LYS A 90 9.43 -6.92 5.92
C LYS A 90 8.01 -6.46 6.28
N ARG A 91 7.85 -5.26 6.85
CA ARG A 91 6.54 -4.67 7.12
C ARG A 91 5.77 -4.41 5.82
N ASP A 92 6.39 -3.78 4.83
CA ASP A 92 5.74 -3.46 3.56
C ASP A 92 5.27 -4.73 2.83
N VAL A 93 6.10 -5.78 2.82
CA VAL A 93 5.73 -7.09 2.26
C VAL A 93 4.50 -7.65 2.97
N LYS A 94 4.51 -7.61 4.31
CA LYS A 94 3.39 -8.10 5.13
C LYS A 94 2.11 -7.32 4.85
N ILE A 95 2.21 -5.99 4.72
CA ILE A 95 1.08 -5.11 4.38
C ILE A 95 0.49 -5.50 3.02
N GLU A 96 1.31 -5.59 1.98
CA GLU A 96 0.83 -5.88 0.62
C GLU A 96 0.23 -7.28 0.51
N GLN A 97 0.89 -8.29 1.08
CA GLN A 97 0.31 -9.63 1.16
C GLN A 97 -1.05 -9.60 1.86
N THR A 98 -1.13 -8.97 3.04
CA THR A 98 -2.39 -8.88 3.79
C THR A 98 -3.49 -8.21 2.98
N ARG A 99 -3.17 -7.11 2.28
CA ARG A 99 -4.12 -6.39 1.43
C ARG A 99 -4.68 -7.26 0.32
N LEU A 100 -3.82 -8.05 -0.34
CA LEU A 100 -4.21 -8.89 -1.47
C LEU A 100 -5.13 -10.05 -1.06
N TYR A 101 -4.95 -10.60 0.14
CA TYR A 101 -5.73 -11.75 0.62
C TYR A 101 -6.80 -11.41 1.67
N SER A 102 -7.01 -10.13 1.99
CA SER A 102 -7.98 -9.72 3.01
C SER A 102 -9.44 -9.98 2.60
N GLU A 103 -9.76 -10.03 1.31
CA GLU A 103 -11.09 -10.36 0.76
C GLU A 103 -12.29 -9.73 1.50
N GLY A 104 -12.25 -8.43 1.81
CA GLY A 104 -13.36 -7.78 2.55
C GLY A 104 -13.28 -7.88 4.08
N LYS A 105 -12.38 -8.71 4.63
CA LYS A 105 -12.27 -8.98 6.06
C LYS A 105 -11.37 -7.96 6.76
N LEU A 106 -11.64 -7.74 8.05
CA LEU A 106 -10.70 -7.04 8.92
C LEU A 106 -9.50 -7.95 9.14
N VAL A 107 -8.30 -7.48 8.81
CA VAL A 107 -7.07 -8.18 9.14
C VAL A 107 -6.14 -7.24 9.91
N ILE A 108 -5.78 -7.63 11.12
CA ILE A 108 -4.79 -6.91 11.95
C ILE A 108 -3.38 -7.26 11.44
N ILE A 109 -2.63 -6.24 11.02
CA ILE A 109 -1.26 -6.38 10.48
C ILE A 109 -0.24 -6.31 11.60
N GLU A 110 -0.32 -5.28 12.44
CA GLU A 110 0.63 -5.01 13.52
C GLU A 110 -0.12 -4.24 14.61
N ALA A 111 0.13 -4.56 15.87
CA ALA A 111 -0.35 -3.75 16.98
C ALA A 111 0.75 -3.56 18.01
N THR A 112 0.86 -2.34 18.51
CA THR A 112 1.89 -1.96 19.48
C THR A 112 1.28 -1.17 20.62
N TYR A 113 1.79 -1.37 21.83
CA TYR A 113 1.39 -0.63 23.01
C TYR A 113 2.60 -0.10 23.76
N GLY A 114 2.66 1.21 23.99
CA GLY A 114 3.76 1.79 24.74
C GLY A 114 3.90 3.30 24.58
N ALA A 115 5.07 3.80 24.96
CA ALA A 115 5.44 5.20 24.82
C ALA A 115 6.96 5.34 24.67
N LYS A 116 7.40 6.38 23.95
CA LYS A 116 8.82 6.67 23.67
C LYS A 116 9.51 5.46 23.02
N ASP A 117 10.57 4.97 23.64
CA ASP A 117 11.39 3.83 23.25
C ASP A 117 10.93 2.50 23.89
N ARG A 118 9.89 2.54 24.73
CA ARG A 118 9.32 1.36 25.40
C ARG A 118 8.00 0.98 24.76
N ILE A 119 8.09 0.12 23.76
CA ILE A 119 6.97 -0.37 22.96
C ILE A 119 6.92 -1.90 23.06
N ILE A 120 5.73 -2.44 23.32
CA ILE A 120 5.45 -3.88 23.33
C ILE A 120 4.65 -4.21 22.08
N ASP A 121 5.03 -5.27 21.38
CA ASP A 121 4.20 -5.86 20.33
C ASP A 121 3.02 -6.59 20.99
N VAL A 122 1.80 -6.17 20.64
CA VAL A 122 0.54 -6.75 21.13
C VAL A 122 -0.31 -7.28 19.97
N THR A 123 0.32 -7.58 18.83
CA THR A 123 -0.36 -7.98 17.60
C THR A 123 -1.21 -9.22 17.80
N GLU A 124 -0.70 -10.24 18.48
CA GLU A 124 -1.41 -11.51 18.65
C GLU A 124 -2.54 -11.39 19.68
N GLU A 125 -2.36 -10.56 20.71
CA GLU A 125 -3.38 -10.25 21.70
C GLU A 125 -4.54 -9.47 21.07
N ILE A 126 -4.24 -8.49 20.23
CA ILE A 126 -5.28 -7.74 19.49
C ILE A 126 -6.00 -8.65 18.48
N LYS A 127 -5.30 -9.53 17.77
CA LYS A 127 -5.95 -10.54 16.91
C LYS A 127 -6.86 -11.47 17.68
N ALA A 128 -6.47 -11.88 18.88
CA ALA A 128 -7.29 -12.75 19.73
C ALA A 128 -8.56 -12.04 20.26
N LEU A 129 -8.53 -10.71 20.37
CA LEU A 129 -9.66 -9.88 20.78
C LEU A 129 -10.58 -9.50 19.60
N GLN A 130 -10.15 -9.73 18.36
CA GLN A 130 -10.97 -9.49 17.18
C GLN A 130 -12.21 -10.39 17.20
N ASN A 131 -13.38 -9.79 17.05
CA ASN A 131 -14.64 -10.52 16.92
C ASN A 131 -15.18 -10.39 15.49
N GLY A 132 -14.96 -11.42 14.69
CA GLY A 132 -15.34 -11.42 13.27
C GLY A 132 -14.62 -10.31 12.49
N ASN A 133 -15.36 -9.33 11.97
CA ASN A 133 -14.82 -8.20 11.19
C ASN A 133 -14.77 -6.88 11.98
N SER A 134 -14.82 -6.95 13.30
CA SER A 134 -14.79 -5.80 14.20
C SER A 134 -13.81 -6.01 15.36
N LEU A 135 -13.36 -4.90 15.95
CA LEU A 135 -12.52 -4.87 17.13
C LEU A 135 -13.03 -3.77 18.07
N GLU A 136 -13.19 -4.10 19.33
CA GLU A 136 -13.46 -3.13 20.40
C GLU A 136 -12.62 -3.52 21.62
N VAL A 137 -11.63 -2.70 21.94
CA VAL A 137 -10.65 -2.99 23.00
C VAL A 137 -10.28 -1.72 23.74
N GLU A 138 -10.28 -1.77 25.07
CA GLU A 138 -9.73 -0.70 25.89
C GLU A 138 -8.21 -0.76 25.89
N ALA A 139 -7.54 0.36 25.59
CA ALA A 139 -6.09 0.45 25.56
C ALA A 139 -5.51 0.46 26.97
N ARG A 140 -5.48 -0.70 27.62
CA ARG A 140 -4.93 -0.90 28.96
C ARG A 140 -4.13 -2.20 29.07
N PRO A 141 -3.12 -2.29 29.96
CA PRO A 141 -2.25 -3.47 30.05
C PRO A 141 -3.01 -4.76 30.37
N SER A 142 -4.07 -4.69 31.18
CA SER A 142 -4.86 -5.86 31.58
C SER A 142 -5.62 -6.50 30.41
N GLU A 143 -6.24 -5.71 29.53
CA GLU A 143 -6.91 -6.25 28.33
C GLU A 143 -5.92 -6.81 27.33
N LEU A 144 -4.80 -6.11 27.19
CA LEU A 144 -3.72 -6.52 26.30
C LEU A 144 -2.90 -7.67 26.88
N LYS A 145 -3.19 -8.15 28.10
CA LYS A 145 -2.46 -9.23 28.79
C LYS A 145 -0.95 -9.02 28.86
N VAL A 146 -0.51 -7.77 28.91
CA VAL A 146 0.90 -7.37 29.01
C VAL A 146 1.17 -6.65 30.32
N ARG A 147 2.44 -6.68 30.74
CA ARG A 147 2.90 -5.81 31.82
C ARG A 147 3.02 -4.37 31.32
N ASP A 148 2.78 -3.40 32.19
CA ASP A 148 2.98 -1.99 31.87
C ASP A 148 4.46 -1.74 31.42
N PRO A 149 4.69 -1.28 30.17
CA PRO A 149 6.03 -1.01 29.66
C PRO A 149 6.73 0.15 30.39
N ILE A 150 5.96 1.15 30.84
CA ILE A 150 6.51 2.36 31.42
C ILE A 150 5.53 2.99 32.42
N PHE A 151 5.86 2.81 33.70
CA PHE A 151 5.07 3.32 34.80
C PHE A 151 5.01 4.87 34.79
N GLY A 152 3.82 5.41 35.09
CA GLY A 152 3.60 6.85 35.23
C GLY A 152 3.59 7.65 33.92
N VAL A 153 3.71 6.99 32.77
CA VAL A 153 3.63 7.62 31.45
C VAL A 153 2.38 7.14 30.72
N ARG A 154 1.68 8.08 30.07
CA ARG A 154 0.52 7.76 29.22
C ARG A 154 1.01 7.01 27.98
N LYS A 155 0.46 5.82 27.77
CA LYS A 155 0.81 4.93 26.66
C LYS A 155 -0.22 5.06 25.54
N VAL A 156 0.14 4.57 24.37
CA VAL A 156 -0.74 4.56 23.20
C VAL A 156 -0.75 3.14 22.63
N LEU A 157 -1.94 2.58 22.45
CA LEU A 157 -2.19 1.43 21.59
C LEU A 157 -2.27 1.95 20.16
N THR A 158 -1.45 1.42 19.26
CA THR A 158 -1.50 1.69 17.82
C THR A 158 -1.76 0.38 17.10
N VAL A 159 -2.82 0.32 16.30
CA VAL A 159 -3.23 -0.85 15.54
C VAL A 159 -3.19 -0.51 14.05
N LEU A 160 -2.29 -1.16 13.32
CA LEU A 160 -2.24 -1.17 11.87
C LEU A 160 -3.10 -2.33 11.38
N TYR A 161 -4.10 -2.04 10.56
CA TYR A 161 -5.05 -3.03 10.07
C TYR A 161 -5.38 -2.77 8.60
N CYS A 162 -5.97 -3.77 7.97
CA CYS A 162 -6.41 -3.72 6.59
C CYS A 162 -7.88 -4.09 6.48
N TYR A 163 -8.56 -3.38 5.59
CA TYR A 163 -9.78 -3.78 4.93
C TYR A 163 -9.54 -3.86 3.43
N ASP A 164 -10.51 -4.38 2.69
CA ASP A 164 -10.48 -4.35 1.23
C ASP A 164 -10.18 -2.96 0.63
N SER A 165 -10.67 -1.91 1.29
CA SER A 165 -10.46 -0.51 0.86
C SER A 165 -9.04 0.01 1.06
N GLY A 166 -8.19 -0.69 1.81
CA GLY A 166 -6.81 -0.28 2.04
C GLY A 166 -6.31 -0.58 3.45
N VAL A 167 -5.21 0.08 3.78
CA VAL A 167 -4.48 -0.08 5.04
C VAL A 167 -4.74 1.17 5.88
N PHE A 168 -5.03 0.96 7.15
CA PHE A 168 -5.46 2.00 8.08
C PHE A 168 -4.74 1.85 9.41
N THR A 169 -4.60 2.96 10.12
CA THR A 169 -4.06 2.97 11.48
C THR A 169 -5.12 3.56 12.40
N ALA A 170 -5.40 2.86 13.49
CA ALA A 170 -6.20 3.37 14.59
C ALA A 170 -5.33 3.42 15.85
N SER A 171 -5.59 4.39 16.70
CA SER A 171 -4.83 4.59 17.93
C SER A 171 -5.73 5.01 19.07
N ALA A 172 -5.44 4.51 20.27
CA ALA A 172 -6.13 4.86 21.50
C ALA A 172 -5.10 5.03 22.61
N SER A 173 -5.24 6.11 23.38
CA SER A 173 -4.38 6.36 24.52
C SER A 173 -4.78 5.50 25.72
N ASP A 174 -3.94 5.42 26.74
CA ASP A 174 -4.19 4.65 27.95
C ASP A 174 -5.58 4.94 28.55
N GLY A 175 -6.41 3.90 28.68
CA GLY A 175 -7.81 3.97 29.15
C GLY A 175 -8.86 4.38 28.11
N GLU A 176 -8.47 4.71 26.87
CA GLU A 176 -9.40 4.95 25.76
C GLU A 176 -9.73 3.64 25.04
N THR A 177 -10.94 3.55 24.48
CA THR A 177 -11.37 2.39 23.69
C THR A 177 -11.08 2.61 22.22
N ILE A 178 -10.38 1.66 21.60
CA ILE A 178 -10.28 1.57 20.14
C ILE A 178 -11.51 0.85 19.60
N VAL A 179 -12.18 1.44 18.62
CA VAL A 179 -13.33 0.83 17.95
C VAL A 179 -13.04 0.78 16.46
N ILE A 180 -12.91 -0.44 15.93
CA ILE A 180 -12.83 -0.69 14.49
C ILE A 180 -14.15 -1.38 14.09
N PRO A 181 -15.08 -0.63 13.48
CA PRO A 181 -16.40 -1.16 13.17
C PRO A 181 -16.31 -2.14 12.01
N LYS A 182 -17.29 -3.07 11.94
CA LYS A 182 -17.47 -3.88 10.74
C LYS A 182 -17.67 -2.95 9.54
N LYS A 183 -16.92 -3.18 8.46
CA LYS A 183 -17.18 -2.50 7.19
C LYS A 183 -18.57 -2.91 6.71
N ASN A 184 -19.48 -1.95 6.62
CA ASN A 184 -20.79 -2.16 5.99
C ASN A 184 -20.54 -2.39 4.49
N GLU A 185 -21.06 -3.51 3.98
CA GLU A 185 -21.02 -3.85 2.55
C GLU A 185 -21.96 -2.95 1.74
#